data_AF-A0A8X7C1T1-F1
#
_entry.id   AF-A0A8X7C1T1-F1
#
_cell.length_a   1.000
_cell.length_b   1.000
_cell.length_c   1.000
_cell.angle_alpha   90.00
_cell.angle_beta   90.00
_cell.angle_gamma   90.00
#
_symmetry.space_group_name_H-M   'P 1'
#
loop_
_entity.id
_entity.type
_entity.pdbx_description
1 polymer ?
#
loop_
_entity_poly.entity_id
_entity_poly.type
_entity_poly.pdbx_seq_one_letter_code
_entity_poly.pdbx_strand_id
1 'polypeptide(L)'
;MNKYTLTLAFCLFLLSVLELSRGCGVNERYTDCVNPCNTCRLIGVHCSIICESGCDCIEGHRKNQYGICIPERSCTRSEGQ
;
A
#
# COMPACT_ATOMS: atom_id res chain seq x y z
N MET A 1 -9.80 -15.28 -38.20
CA MET A 1 -9.86 -14.82 -36.79
C MET A 1 -11.20 -14.14 -36.57
N ASN A 2 -12.01 -14.66 -35.65
CA ASN A 2 -13.34 -14.12 -35.35
C ASN A 2 -13.20 -12.91 -34.41
N LYS A 3 -13.98 -11.84 -34.64
CA LYS A 3 -13.97 -10.63 -33.80
C LYS A 3 -14.18 -10.96 -32.31
N TYR A 4 -14.99 -11.97 -32.01
CA TYR A 4 -15.24 -12.43 -30.65
C TYR A 4 -14.00 -13.09 -30.00
N THR A 5 -13.16 -13.76 -30.80
CA THR A 5 -11.90 -14.33 -30.30
C THR A 5 -10.92 -13.24 -29.86
N LEU A 6 -10.88 -12.11 -30.58
CA LEU A 6 -10.03 -10.97 -30.23
C LEU A 6 -10.51 -10.27 -28.96
N THR A 7 -11.82 -10.05 -28.84
CA THR A 7 -12.43 -9.46 -27.64
C THR A 7 -12.20 -10.32 -26.40
N LEU A 8 -12.39 -11.65 -26.50
CA LEU A 8 -12.14 -12.59 -25.41
C LEU A 8 -10.67 -12.59 -24.96
N ALA A 9 -9.73 -12.59 -25.90
CA ALA A 9 -8.31 -12.54 -25.58
C ALA A 9 -7.92 -11.25 -24.86
N PHE A 10 -8.47 -10.11 -25.28
CA PHE A 10 -8.23 -8.82 -24.62
C PHE A 10 -8.83 -8.77 -23.21
N CYS A 11 -10.05 -9.27 -23.01
CA CYS A 11 -10.66 -9.35 -21.67
C CYS A 11 -9.84 -10.24 -20.72
N LEU A 12 -9.38 -11.40 -21.19
CA LEU A 12 -8.54 -12.30 -20.38
C LEU A 12 -7.20 -11.66 -20.02
N PHE A 13 -6.61 -10.88 -20.94
CA PHE A 13 -5.40 -10.12 -20.68
C PHE A 13 -5.62 -8.95 -19.71
N LEU A 14 -6.75 -8.25 -19.79
CA LEU A 14 -7.10 -7.21 -18.83
C LEU A 14 -7.37 -7.77 -17.43
N LEU A 15 -8.06 -8.92 -17.34
CA LEU A 15 -8.31 -9.61 -16.08
C LEU A 15 -7.00 -10.08 -15.43
N SER A 16 -6.05 -10.62 -16.20
CA SER A 16 -4.75 -11.04 -15.67
C SER A 16 -3.88 -9.87 -15.21
N VAL A 17 -3.98 -8.71 -15.85
CA VAL A 17 -3.28 -7.49 -15.44
C VAL A 17 -3.86 -6.91 -14.14
N LEU A 18 -5.17 -7.08 -13.90
CA LEU A 18 -5.83 -6.62 -12.67
C LEU A 18 -5.35 -7.37 -11.42
N GLU A 19 -4.88 -8.61 -11.56
CA GLU A 19 -4.41 -9.47 -10.45
C GLU A 19 -2.92 -9.30 -10.12
N LEU A 20 -2.18 -8.45 -10.85
CA LEU A 20 -0.73 -8.28 -10.63
C LEU A 20 -0.38 -7.28 -9.52
N SER A 21 -1.26 -7.07 -8.53
CA SER A 21 -0.91 -6.38 -7.29
C SER A 21 -0.10 -7.28 -6.32
N ARG A 22 0.73 -8.21 -6.84
CA ARG A 22 1.59 -9.09 -6.02
C ARG A 22 2.77 -8.35 -5.37
N GLY A 23 2.84 -7.03 -5.53
CA GLY A 23 3.84 -6.15 -4.92
C GLY A 23 3.21 -5.21 -3.90
N CYS A 24 4.05 -4.57 -3.10
CA CYS A 24 3.59 -3.53 -2.18
C CYS A 24 3.05 -2.31 -2.94
N GLY A 25 2.19 -1.55 -2.27
CA GLY A 25 1.57 -0.35 -2.84
C GLY A 25 2.55 0.78 -3.10
N VAL A 26 2.01 1.92 -3.55
CA VAL A 26 2.80 3.12 -3.81
C VAL A 26 3.47 3.58 -2.51
N ASN A 27 4.78 3.82 -2.58
CA ASN A 27 5.64 4.18 -1.44
C ASN A 27 5.67 3.13 -0.32
N GLU A 28 5.45 1.86 -0.66
CA GLU A 28 5.63 0.74 0.24
C GLU A 28 6.77 -0.17 -0.24
N ARG A 29 7.40 -0.87 0.71
CA ARG A 29 8.35 -1.95 0.45
C ARG A 29 7.98 -3.17 1.27
N TYR A 30 8.30 -4.35 0.75
CA TYR A 30 8.20 -5.57 1.54
C TYR A 30 9.28 -5.55 2.62
N THR A 31 8.91 -5.95 3.83
CA THR A 31 9.80 -6.06 4.99
C THR A 31 9.40 -7.29 5.80
N ASP A 32 10.36 -7.93 6.45
CA ASP A 32 10.11 -9.05 7.35
C ASP A 32 9.49 -8.60 8.69
N CYS A 33 9.48 -7.29 8.94
CA CYS A 33 8.95 -6.67 10.15
C CYS A 33 8.29 -5.34 9.78
N VAL A 34 6.97 -5.36 9.62
CA VAL A 34 6.16 -4.14 9.40
C VAL A 34 6.06 -3.36 10.70
N ASN A 35 6.31 -2.06 10.66
CA ASN A 35 6.09 -1.18 11.81
C ASN A 35 4.62 -0.76 11.89
N PRO A 36 3.80 -1.31 12.82
CA PRO A 36 2.38 -0.98 12.92
C PRO A 36 2.13 0.49 13.29
N CYS A 37 3.16 1.19 13.76
CA CYS A 37 3.10 2.59 14.15
C CYS A 37 3.66 3.54 13.09
N ASN A 38 3.98 3.03 11.90
CA ASN A 38 4.36 3.84 10.76
C ASN A 38 3.14 4.49 10.08
N THR A 39 2.33 5.19 10.87
CA THR A 39 1.09 5.84 10.45
C THR A 39 1.10 7.32 10.82
N CYS A 40 0.34 8.15 10.10
CA CYS A 40 0.21 9.57 10.41
C CYS A 40 -0.39 9.82 11.81
N ARG A 41 -1.19 8.88 12.33
CA ARG A 41 -1.87 9.00 13.63
C ARG A 41 -0.94 8.80 14.83
N LEU A 42 0.17 8.08 14.65
CA LEU A 42 1.03 7.62 15.75
C LEU A 42 2.38 8.35 15.82
N ILE A 43 2.51 9.50 15.15
CA ILE A 43 3.70 10.35 15.22
C ILE A 43 3.94 10.79 16.67
N GLY A 44 5.09 10.44 17.23
CA GLY A 44 5.48 10.81 18.60
C GLY A 44 4.80 10.00 19.71
N VAL A 45 4.04 8.96 19.36
CA VAL A 45 3.39 8.07 20.34
C VAL A 45 4.31 6.89 20.65
N HIS A 46 4.43 6.52 21.93
CA HIS A 46 5.15 5.31 22.31
C HIS A 46 4.44 4.07 21.74
N CYS A 47 5.17 3.27 20.97
CA CYS A 47 4.64 2.13 20.25
C CYS A 47 5.32 0.84 20.69
N SER A 48 4.54 -0.14 21.13
CA SER A 48 5.02 -1.51 21.30
C SER A 48 4.99 -2.22 19.95
N ILE A 49 6.17 -2.59 19.44
CA ILE A 49 6.30 -3.24 18.13
C ILE A 49 6.18 -4.75 18.33
N ILE A 50 5.04 -5.31 17.93
CA ILE A 50 4.92 -6.72 17.54
C ILE A 50 4.76 -6.68 16.02
N CYS A 51 5.72 -7.25 15.29
CA CYS A 51 5.73 -7.15 13.83
C CYS A 51 5.64 -8.52 13.14
N GLU A 52 4.99 -8.50 12.00
CA GLU A 52 4.87 -9.60 11.04
C GLU A 52 5.45 -9.13 9.69
N SER A 53 5.72 -10.07 8.79
CA SER A 53 6.20 -9.75 7.45
C SER A 53 5.07 -9.21 6.58
N GLY A 54 5.37 -8.24 5.71
CA GLY A 54 4.38 -7.56 4.90
C GLY A 54 4.89 -6.27 4.27
N CYS A 55 3.96 -5.43 3.81
CA CYS A 55 4.28 -4.15 3.19
C CYS A 55 4.25 -3.02 4.22
N ASP A 56 5.35 -2.27 4.29
CA ASP A 56 5.49 -1.08 5.15
C ASP A 56 5.88 0.13 4.31
N CYS A 57 5.55 1.33 4.78
CA CYS A 57 5.96 2.55 4.10
C CYS A 57 7.48 2.65 4.03
N ILE A 58 7.99 3.10 2.89
CA ILE A 58 9.40 3.43 2.75
C ILE A 58 9.79 4.58 3.68
N GLU A 59 11.09 4.79 3.87
CA GLU A 59 11.61 5.87 4.69
C GLU A 59 11.05 7.24 4.29
N GLY A 60 10.75 8.07 5.28
CA GLY A 60 10.14 9.40 5.11
C GLY A 60 8.66 9.38 4.70
N HIS A 61 8.02 8.21 4.65
CA HIS A 61 6.59 8.06 4.35
C HIS A 61 5.86 7.39 5.51
N ARG A 62 4.57 7.73 5.66
CA ARG A 62 3.69 7.17 6.69
C ARG A 62 2.34 6.83 6.09
N LYS A 63 1.70 5.81 6.64
CA LYS A 63 0.37 5.37 6.21
C LYS A 63 -0.67 6.36 6.72
N ASN A 64 -1.44 6.93 5.80
CA ASN A 64 -2.55 7.80 6.13
C ASN A 64 -3.80 6.97 6.52
N GLN A 65 -4.88 7.66 6.90
CA GLN A 65 -6.16 7.02 7.25
C GLN A 65 -6.79 6.19 6.12
N TYR A 66 -6.40 6.42 4.86
CA TYR A 66 -6.85 5.68 3.69
C TYR A 66 -5.97 4.45 3.37
N GLY A 67 -4.97 4.17 4.21
CA GLY A 67 -4.07 3.04 4.01
C GLY A 67 -2.94 3.31 3.00
N ILE A 68 -2.75 4.55 2.55
CA ILE A 68 -1.77 4.95 1.53
C ILE A 68 -0.54 5.58 2.21
N CYS A 69 0.65 5.18 1.78
CA CYS A 69 1.90 5.79 2.24
C CYS A 69 2.13 7.14 1.55
N ILE A 70 2.03 8.21 2.33
CA ILE A 70 2.26 9.59 1.90
C ILE A 70 3.54 10.14 2.55
N PRO A 71 4.19 11.18 1.99
CA PRO A 71 5.31 11.83 2.66
C PRO A 71 4.93 12.26 4.08
N GLU A 72 5.79 12.01 5.07
CA GLU A 72 5.51 12.31 6.48
C GLU A 72 5.10 13.77 6.70
N ARG A 73 5.73 14.69 5.95
CA ARG A 73 5.39 16.13 5.95
C ARG A 73 3.97 16.45 5.50
N SER A 74 3.30 15.52 4.81
CA SER A 74 1.93 15.66 4.33
C SER A 74 0.91 15.10 5.33
N CYS A 75 1.34 14.52 6.46
CA CYS A 75 0.42 14.13 7.53
C CYS A 75 -0.24 15.38 8.13
N THR A 76 -1.56 15.50 7.97
CA THR A 76 -2.36 16.60 8.54
C THR A 76 -2.93 16.25 9.92
N ARG A 77 -3.25 17.25 10.75
CA ARG A 77 -3.87 17.01 12.08
C ARG A 77 -5.21 16.29 12.03
N SER A 78 -5.92 16.30 10.90
CA SER A 78 -7.20 15.61 10.71
C SER A 78 -7.08 14.10 10.53
N GLU A 79 -5.87 13.54 10.44
CA GLU A 79 -5.60 12.10 10.31
C GLU A 79 -5.87 11.31 11.61
N GLY A 80 -6.52 11.93 12.61
CA GLY A 80 -6.67 11.39 13.96
C GLY A 80 -7.80 11.99 14.79
N GLN A 81 -8.96 12.27 14.18
CA GLN A 81 -10.23 12.45 14.91
C GLN A 81 -11.22 11.35 14.51
#